data_AF-A0A946VLA7-F1
#
_entry.id   AF-A0A946VLA7-F1
#
_cell.length_a   1.000
_cell.length_b   1.000
_cell.length_c   1.000
_cell.angle_alpha   90.00
_cell.angle_beta   90.00
_cell.angle_gamma   90.00
#
_symmetry.space_group_name_H-M   'P 1'
#
loop_
_entity.id
_entity.type
_entity.pdbx_description
1 polymer ?
#
loop_
_entity_poly.entity_id
_entity_poly.type
_entity_poly.pdbx_seq_one_letter_code
_entity_poly.pdbx_strand_id
1 'polypeptide(L)' 'MVAPILNQRDLEFMLYEYLDAESLTSRARYADHNRETFQAAIDTGRTVAEKYLLPIRGKV' A
#
# COMPACT_ATOMS: atom_id res chain seq x y z
N MET A 1 -2.49 16.91 16.03
CA MET A 1 -2.31 15.52 15.54
C MET A 1 -1.56 15.58 14.23
N VAL A 2 -0.52 14.76 14.05
CA VAL A 2 0.17 14.66 12.75
C VAL A 2 -0.84 14.15 11.73
N ALA A 3 -1.00 14.86 10.61
CA ALA A 3 -1.90 14.42 9.55
C ALA A 3 -1.50 13.00 9.08
N PRO A 4 -2.46 12.07 8.94
CA PRO A 4 -2.18 10.72 8.45
C PRO A 4 -1.38 10.77 7.15
N ILE A 5 -0.36 9.92 7.01
CA ILE A 5 0.50 9.88 5.82
C ILE A 5 -0.30 9.51 4.56
N LEU A 6 -1.35 8.69 4.73
CA LEU A 6 -2.17 8.16 3.66
C LEU A 6 -3.58 7.86 4.18
N ASN A 7 -4.61 8.08 3.35
CA ASN A 7 -5.94 7.55 3.60
C ASN A 7 -5.99 6.07 3.18
N GLN A 8 -6.01 5.17 4.15
CA GLN A 8 -5.98 3.72 3.90
C GLN A 8 -7.23 3.22 3.17
N ARG A 9 -8.40 3.77 3.51
CA ARG A 9 -9.67 3.34 2.90
C ARG A 9 -9.72 3.68 1.42
N ASP A 10 -9.22 4.86 1.05
CA ASP A 10 -9.11 5.29 -0.35
C ASP A 10 -8.15 4.39 -1.13
N LEU A 11 -7.01 4.02 -0.54
CA LEU A 11 -6.07 3.11 -1.21
C LEU A 11 -6.71 1.74 -1.45
N GLU A 12 -7.42 1.20 -0.47
CA GLU A 12 -8.17 -0.06 -0.61
C GLU A 12 -9.26 0.02 -1.67
N PHE A 13 -10.01 1.13 -1.70
CA PHE A 13 -11.01 1.39 -2.74
C PHE A 13 -10.36 1.39 -4.13
N MET A 14 -9.29 2.19 -4.30
CA MET A 14 -8.60 2.29 -5.58
C MET A 14 -8.08 0.94 -6.06
N LEU A 15 -7.43 0.17 -5.18
CA LEU A 15 -6.81 -1.10 -5.56
C LEU A 15 -7.83 -2.21 -5.83
N TYR A 16 -8.84 -2.37 -4.98
CA TYR A 16 -9.69 -3.57 -5.03
C TYR A 16 -11.11 -3.31 -5.54
N GLU A 17 -11.65 -2.11 -5.37
CA GLU A 17 -13.00 -1.79 -5.84
C GLU A 17 -12.98 -1.12 -7.22
N TYR A 18 -12.01 -0.24 -7.46
CA TYR A 18 -11.92 0.50 -8.73
C TYR A 18 -11.07 -0.20 -9.78
N LEU A 19 -9.87 -0.66 -9.41
CA LEU A 19 -8.89 -1.23 -10.35
C LEU A 19 -8.91 -2.75 -10.45
N ASP A 20 -9.59 -3.44 -9.53
CA ASP A 20 -9.59 -4.91 -9.44
C ASP A 20 -8.17 -5.51 -9.53
N ALA A 21 -7.26 -5.02 -8.68
CA ALA A 21 -5.84 -5.40 -8.71
C ALA A 21 -5.62 -6.90 -8.48
N GLU A 22 -6.52 -7.58 -7.76
CA GLU A 22 -6.44 -9.02 -7.52
C GLU A 22 -6.56 -9.83 -8.81
N SER A 23 -7.27 -9.32 -9.84
CA SER A 23 -7.36 -9.94 -11.17
C SER A 23 -5.99 -10.11 -11.84
N LEU A 24 -4.98 -9.31 -11.48
CA LEU A 24 -3.63 -9.42 -12.04
C LEU A 24 -2.98 -10.77 -11.75
N THR A 25 -3.35 -11.40 -10.64
CA THR A 25 -2.83 -12.72 -10.21
C THR A 25 -3.20 -13.85 -11.18
N SER A 26 -4.25 -13.66 -12.01
CA SER A 26 -4.61 -14.59 -13.08
C SER A 26 -3.57 -14.67 -14.20
N ARG A 27 -2.68 -13.67 -14.33
CA ARG A 27 -1.61 -13.68 -15.33
C ARG A 27 -0.45 -14.51 -14.81
N ALA A 28 0.09 -15.39 -15.67
CA ALA A 28 1.20 -16.29 -15.31
C ALA A 28 2.41 -15.58 -14.66
N ARG A 29 2.69 -14.31 -15.02
CA ARG A 29 3.76 -13.50 -14.43
C ARG A 29 3.55 -13.19 -12.94
N TYR A 30 2.31 -13.14 -12.47
CA TYR A 30 1.93 -12.71 -11.11
C TYR A 30 1.22 -13.82 -10.32
N ALA A 31 1.29 -15.07 -10.80
CA ALA A 31 0.58 -16.20 -10.21
C ALA A 31 1.06 -16.57 -8.79
N ASP A 32 2.28 -16.17 -8.42
CA ASP A 32 2.83 -16.36 -7.07
C ASP A 32 2.32 -15.33 -6.05
N HIS A 33 1.45 -14.41 -6.48
CA HIS A 33 0.90 -13.35 -5.64
C HIS A 33 -0.59 -13.54 -5.40
N ASN A 34 -1.05 -12.96 -4.29
CA ASN A 34 -2.44 -12.86 -3.89
C ASN A 34 -2.68 -11.54 -3.14
N ARG A 35 -3.93 -11.32 -2.72
CA ARG A 35 -4.31 -10.14 -1.96
C ARG A 35 -3.48 -9.96 -0.69
N GLU A 36 -3.16 -11.04 0.01
CA GLU A 36 -2.35 -11.01 1.22
C GLU A 36 -0.93 -10.50 0.95
N THR A 37 -0.30 -10.93 -0.15
CA THR A 37 1.03 -10.44 -0.54
C THR A 37 1.03 -8.96 -0.92
N PHE A 38 -0.04 -8.49 -1.58
CA PHE A 38 -0.20 -7.06 -1.88
C PHE A 38 -0.35 -6.24 -0.61
N GLN A 39 -1.19 -6.71 0.32
CA GLN A 39 -1.38 -6.07 1.62
C GLN A 39 -0.07 -6.01 2.42
N ALA A 40 0.69 -7.11 2.46
CA ALA A 40 1.98 -7.17 3.14
C ALA A 40 2.98 -6.15 2.56
N ALA A 41 3.01 -5.96 1.24
CA ALA A 41 3.85 -4.95 0.60
C ALA A 41 3.45 -3.52 0.99
N ILE A 42 2.15 -3.22 1.00
CA ILE A 42 1.61 -1.91 1.39
C ILE A 42 1.92 -1.62 2.87
N ASP A 43 1.72 -2.59 3.76
CA ASP A 43 1.99 -2.44 5.19
C ASP A 43 3.48 -2.26 5.49
N THR A 44 4.34 -2.96 4.73
CA THR A 44 5.79 -2.74 4.78
C THR A 44 6.14 -1.31 4.36
N GLY A 45 5.56 -0.82 3.25
CA GLY A 45 5.73 0.55 2.79
C GLY A 45 5.29 1.58 3.84
N ARG A 46 4.14 1.35 4.49
CA ARG A 46 3.65 2.20 5.59
C ARG A 46 4.65 2.24 6.75
N THR A 47 5.14 1.08 7.18
CA THR A 47 6.10 0.96 8.28
C THR A 47 7.39 1.74 7.98
N VAL A 48 7.90 1.63 6.76
CA VAL A 48 9.08 2.40 6.33
C VAL A 48 8.80 3.90 6.32
N ALA A 49 7.65 4.30 5.78
CA ALA A 49 7.26 5.71 5.72
C ALA A 49 7.14 6.34 7.12
N GLU A 50 6.47 5.66 8.05
CA GLU A 50 6.29 6.14 9.42
C GLU A 50 7.61 6.17 10.21
N LYS A 51 8.42 5.13 10.07
CA LYS A 51 9.65 4.98 10.88
C LYS A 51 10.79 5.86 10.39
N TYR A 52 10.95 6.01 9.08
CA TYR A 52 12.16 6.64 8.50
C TYR A 52 11.87 7.96 7.77
N LEU A 53 10.72 8.10 7.12
CA LEU A 53 10.43 9.26 6.25
C LEU A 53 9.64 10.35 6.98
N LEU A 54 8.66 9.99 7.80
CA LEU A 54 7.86 10.94 8.57
C LEU A 54 8.72 11.82 9.49
N PRO A 55 9.74 11.31 10.22
CA PRO A 55 10.56 12.14 11.12
C PRO A 55 11.40 13.22 10.43
N ILE A 56 11.62 13.12 9.12
CA ILE A 56 12.41 14.07 8.33
C ILE A 56 11.55 15.01 7.45
N ARG A 57 10.21 14.83 7.45
CA ARG A 57 9.24 15.57 6.61
C ARG A 57 9.22 17.09 6.82
N GLY A 58 9.79 17.60 7.91
CA GLY A 58 9.81 19.04 8.25
C GLY A 58 11.18 19.54 8.74
N LYS A 59 12.27 18.88 8.34
CA LYS A 59 13.64 19.32 8.67
C LYS A 59 14.28 20.18 7.57
N VAL A 60 13.51 21.05 6.94
CA VAL A 60 14.00 22.15 6.09
C VAL A 60 13.64 23.46 6.76
#